data_AF-A0A941AH45-F1
#
_entry.id   AF-A0A941AH45-F1
#
_cell.length_a   1.000
_cell.length_b   1.000
_cell.length_c   1.000
_cell.angle_alpha   90.00
_cell.angle_beta   90.00
_cell.angle_gamma   90.00
#
_symmetry.space_group_name_H-M   'P 1'
#
loop_
_entity.id
_entity.type
_entity.pdbx_description
1 polymer ?
#
loop_
_entity_poly.entity_id
_entity_poly.type
_entity_poly.pdbx_seq_one_letter_code
_entity_poly.pdbx_strand_id
1 'polypeptide(L)'
;MKNPWPRRAAALTLAASAVLVTARAGLAARHPRPGGPGPETAASPLVVATAAAPADLTDPEKKEIAMELVSSAENSTLDWRAQYAYIEDIGDGRGYTAGLIGFCSGTGDMLRLVELYTRREPGNPLAAYLPALRKVNGTDAHKGLSGFPKAWRAAAADPVFRRAQDDERDRVYFGPAVRQARADGMRALGQFVYYDAMVMHGPGADPASFGGIRQTATKKARTPARGGDEVAYLNAFLDARKAAMKTEEAHSDTSRVDTEQRVFLRNGNLDLDPPLTWKVYGDPYRIGG
;
A
#
# COMPACT_ATOMS: atom_id res chain seq x y z
N MET A 1 -11.45 -24.51 -20.84
CA MET A 1 -12.37 -24.48 -19.69
C MET A 1 -12.93 -23.07 -19.55
N LYS A 2 -14.24 -22.94 -19.26
CA LYS A 2 -15.05 -21.73 -19.49
C LYS A 2 -15.01 -20.79 -18.28
N ASN A 3 -14.80 -19.48 -18.52
CA ASN A 3 -14.88 -18.39 -17.54
C ASN A 3 -16.23 -18.36 -16.82
N PRO A 4 -16.28 -18.27 -15.47
CA PRO A 4 -17.53 -18.28 -14.73
C PRO A 4 -17.90 -16.90 -14.15
N TRP A 5 -18.01 -15.82 -14.95
CA TRP A 5 -18.50 -14.53 -14.45
C TRP A 5 -19.53 -13.89 -15.41
N PRO A 6 -20.75 -13.56 -14.96
CA PRO A 6 -21.81 -13.03 -15.83
C PRO A 6 -21.71 -11.52 -16.04
N ARG A 7 -21.80 -11.10 -17.30
CA ARG A 7 -21.96 -9.70 -17.74
C ARG A 7 -23.29 -9.13 -17.25
N ARG A 8 -23.29 -7.97 -16.59
CA ARG A 8 -24.51 -7.18 -16.34
C ARG A 8 -24.35 -5.71 -16.71
N ALA A 9 -25.45 -5.18 -17.24
CA ALA A 9 -25.59 -3.96 -18.02
C ALA A 9 -25.53 -2.67 -17.18
N ALA A 10 -25.07 -1.59 -17.84
CA ALA A 10 -25.02 -0.23 -17.34
C ALA A 10 -26.41 0.43 -17.32
N ALA A 11 -26.65 1.28 -16.31
CA ALA A 11 -27.74 2.25 -16.32
C ALA A 11 -27.16 3.65 -16.03
N LEU A 12 -27.22 4.52 -17.03
CA LEU A 12 -27.00 5.96 -16.92
C LEU A 12 -28.15 6.59 -16.12
N THR A 13 -27.84 7.53 -15.24
CA THR A 13 -28.79 8.58 -14.84
C THR A 13 -28.13 9.94 -14.94
N LEU A 14 -28.67 10.78 -15.82
CA LEU A 14 -28.44 12.22 -15.91
C LEU A 14 -29.26 12.93 -14.82
N ALA A 15 -28.71 14.00 -14.25
CA ALA A 15 -29.49 15.11 -13.71
C ALA A 15 -28.76 16.44 -13.95
N ALA A 16 -29.36 17.28 -14.80
CA ALA A 16 -29.16 18.73 -14.92
C ALA A 16 -30.17 19.42 -13.97
N SER A 17 -29.92 20.54 -13.30
CA SER A 17 -29.94 21.96 -13.75
C SER A 17 -29.90 22.79 -12.43
N ALA A 18 -29.27 23.96 -12.21
CA ALA A 18 -29.46 25.35 -12.68
C ALA A 18 -28.77 26.23 -11.56
N VAL A 19 -27.90 27.23 -11.76
CA VAL A 19 -28.09 28.62 -12.29
C VAL A 19 -29.12 29.39 -11.39
N LEU A 20 -28.91 30.55 -10.74
CA LEU A 20 -27.93 31.67 -10.81
C LEU A 20 -28.19 32.74 -9.68
N VAL A 21 -27.25 33.70 -9.54
CA VAL A 21 -27.35 35.12 -9.11
C VAL A 21 -27.34 35.55 -7.62
N THR A 22 -26.16 36.03 -7.23
CA THR A 22 -25.73 37.29 -6.55
C THR A 22 -26.61 38.03 -5.54
N ALA A 23 -25.97 38.50 -4.46
CA ALA A 23 -26.27 39.77 -3.82
C ALA A 23 -25.00 40.57 -3.45
N ARG A 24 -25.02 41.81 -3.94
CA ARG A 24 -24.17 43.01 -3.83
C ARG A 24 -23.27 43.19 -2.59
N ALA A 25 -22.02 43.59 -2.87
CA ALA A 25 -21.13 44.29 -1.94
C ALA A 25 -21.47 45.79 -1.89
N GLY A 26 -21.65 46.34 -0.68
CA GLY A 26 -21.77 47.77 -0.41
C GLY A 26 -20.39 48.37 -0.15
N LEU A 27 -19.99 49.32 -1.00
CA LEU A 27 -18.81 50.16 -0.82
C LEU A 27 -19.19 51.34 0.09
N ALA A 28 -18.45 51.56 1.17
CA ALA A 28 -18.44 52.84 1.88
C ALA A 28 -16.99 53.26 2.12
N ALA A 29 -16.50 54.13 1.24
CA ALA A 29 -15.25 54.83 1.40
C ALA A 29 -15.40 55.91 2.50
N ARG A 30 -14.48 55.94 3.46
CA ARG A 30 -14.25 57.10 4.32
C ARG A 30 -12.76 57.42 4.33
N HIS A 31 -12.44 58.65 3.92
CA HIS A 31 -11.12 59.26 3.97
C HIS A 31 -10.64 59.44 5.41
N PRO A 32 -9.34 59.21 5.73
CA PRO A 32 -8.74 59.70 6.96
C PRO A 32 -8.15 61.11 6.77
N ARG A 33 -8.39 61.98 7.75
CA ARG A 33 -7.64 63.24 7.97
C ARG A 33 -6.31 62.93 8.70
N PRO A 34 -5.24 63.73 8.53
CA PRO A 34 -4.00 63.55 9.27
C PRO A 34 -4.01 64.37 10.57
N GLY A 35 -3.43 63.83 11.64
CA GLY A 35 -2.97 64.62 12.79
C GLY A 35 -3.20 64.01 14.18
N GLY A 36 -2.12 63.52 14.79
CA GLY A 36 -2.01 63.26 16.23
C GLY A 36 -1.01 62.14 16.56
N PRO A 37 0.04 62.38 17.37
CA PRO A 37 0.92 61.31 17.84
C PRO A 37 0.22 60.55 18.97
N GLY A 38 -0.19 59.31 18.70
CA GLY A 38 -0.69 58.36 19.70
C GLY A 38 0.41 57.39 20.15
N PRO A 39 0.26 56.74 21.32
CA PRO A 39 1.33 56.03 22.01
C PRO A 39 1.73 54.72 21.32
N GLU A 40 2.97 54.30 21.58
CA GLU A 40 3.59 53.04 21.15
C GLU A 40 2.67 51.81 21.30
N THR A 41 2.37 51.17 20.17
CA THR A 41 1.93 49.78 20.15
C THR A 41 3.14 48.87 19.99
N ALA A 42 3.52 48.19 21.07
CA ALA A 42 4.45 47.07 21.02
C ALA A 42 3.91 46.01 20.03
N ALA A 43 4.69 45.71 19.00
CA ALA A 43 4.36 44.68 18.03
C ALA A 43 4.40 43.30 18.70
N SER A 44 3.25 42.65 18.83
CA SER A 44 3.18 41.24 19.20
C SER A 44 3.95 40.41 18.16
N PRO A 45 4.84 39.48 18.57
CA PRO A 45 5.52 38.62 17.62
C PRO A 45 4.47 37.73 16.92
N LEU A 46 4.48 37.76 15.59
CA LEU A 46 3.70 36.83 14.77
C LEU A 46 4.23 35.42 15.04
N VAL A 47 3.47 34.62 15.79
CA VAL A 47 3.74 33.19 15.89
C VAL A 47 3.35 32.58 14.56
N VAL A 48 4.33 32.35 13.69
CA VAL A 48 4.13 31.52 12.49
C VAL A 48 3.90 30.11 12.99
N ALA A 49 2.64 29.70 13.04
CA ALA A 49 2.29 28.30 13.26
C ALA A 49 2.87 27.51 12.08
N THR A 50 3.99 26.84 12.30
CA THR A 50 4.48 25.81 11.39
C THR A 50 3.43 24.71 11.38
N ALA A 51 2.68 24.60 10.28
CA ALA A 51 1.80 23.46 10.06
C ALA A 51 2.64 22.18 10.25
N ALA A 52 2.15 21.24 11.07
CA ALA A 52 2.80 19.96 11.25
C ALA A 52 2.95 19.28 9.88
N ALA A 53 4.09 18.64 9.65
CA ALA A 53 4.27 17.85 8.43
C ALA A 53 3.15 16.79 8.36
N PRO A 54 2.56 16.54 7.18
CA PRO A 54 1.49 15.56 7.05
C PRO A 54 1.99 14.19 7.52
N ALA A 55 1.10 13.46 8.20
CA ALA A 55 1.37 12.10 8.65
C ALA A 55 1.74 11.21 7.47
N ASP A 56 2.71 10.34 7.65
CA ASP A 56 3.14 9.42 6.61
C ASP A 56 2.75 7.99 6.90
N LEU A 57 3.15 7.04 6.06
CA LEU A 57 2.64 5.67 6.16
C LEU A 57 2.99 4.98 7.48
N THR A 58 3.98 5.48 8.24
CA THR A 58 4.33 4.94 9.57
C THR A 58 3.38 5.36 10.68
N ASP A 59 2.53 6.35 10.44
CA ASP A 59 1.42 6.65 11.32
C ASP A 59 0.50 5.43 11.45
N PRO A 60 0.03 5.07 12.67
CA PRO A 60 -0.77 3.87 12.87
C PRO A 60 -2.05 3.82 12.02
N GLU A 61 -2.74 4.93 11.82
CA GLU A 61 -3.97 4.99 11.02
C GLU A 61 -3.64 4.83 9.54
N LYS A 62 -2.58 5.50 9.06
CA LYS A 62 -2.09 5.34 7.68
C LYS A 62 -1.61 3.93 7.40
N LYS A 63 -0.97 3.28 8.38
CA LYS A 63 -0.52 1.90 8.25
C LYS A 63 -1.70 0.94 8.20
N GLU A 64 -2.73 1.16 9.01
CA GLU A 64 -3.98 0.38 8.96
C GLU A 64 -4.61 0.47 7.57
N ILE A 65 -4.80 1.69 7.05
CA ILE A 65 -5.29 1.95 5.69
C ILE A 65 -4.45 1.21 4.64
N ALA A 66 -3.13 1.27 4.75
CA ALA A 66 -2.24 0.57 3.82
C ALA A 66 -2.43 -0.95 3.83
N MET A 67 -2.71 -1.55 5.00
CA MET A 67 -2.99 -2.99 5.10
C MET A 67 -4.33 -3.34 4.45
N GLU A 68 -5.37 -2.54 4.68
CA GLU A 68 -6.69 -2.73 4.07
C GLU A 68 -6.64 -2.60 2.53
N LEU A 69 -5.92 -1.60 2.02
CA LEU A 69 -5.72 -1.41 0.58
C LEU A 69 -5.05 -2.63 -0.06
N VAL A 70 -3.92 -3.10 0.51
CA VAL A 70 -3.24 -4.31 0.02
C VAL A 70 -4.17 -5.52 0.09
N SER A 71 -4.89 -5.73 1.20
CA SER A 71 -5.77 -6.89 1.34
C SER A 71 -6.95 -6.86 0.37
N SER A 72 -7.43 -5.68 -0.02
CA SER A 72 -8.46 -5.58 -1.06
C SER A 72 -7.99 -6.13 -2.41
N ALA A 73 -6.69 -6.02 -2.71
CA ALA A 73 -6.09 -6.54 -3.93
C ALA A 73 -5.59 -7.98 -3.80
N GLU A 74 -5.10 -8.40 -2.63
CA GLU A 74 -4.61 -9.77 -2.43
C GLU A 74 -5.74 -10.76 -2.10
N ASN A 75 -6.81 -10.29 -1.45
CA ASN A 75 -7.81 -11.17 -0.82
C ASN A 75 -9.27 -10.70 -0.98
N SER A 76 -9.52 -9.64 -1.75
CA SER A 76 -10.85 -9.07 -1.97
C SER A 76 -11.63 -8.76 -0.67
N THR A 77 -10.92 -8.28 0.36
CA THR A 77 -11.50 -7.90 1.66
C THR A 77 -10.70 -6.78 2.31
N LEU A 78 -11.34 -5.98 3.16
CA LEU A 78 -10.64 -5.03 4.04
C LEU A 78 -10.22 -5.68 5.37
N ASP A 79 -10.78 -6.85 5.71
CA ASP A 79 -10.37 -7.61 6.90
C ASP A 79 -9.04 -8.34 6.65
N TRP A 80 -7.96 -7.55 6.62
CA TRP A 80 -6.61 -8.03 6.39
C TRP A 80 -6.13 -8.95 7.51
N ARG A 81 -6.69 -8.83 8.73
CA ARG A 81 -6.33 -9.68 9.87
C ARG A 81 -6.86 -11.11 9.71
N ALA A 82 -7.94 -11.33 8.96
CA ALA A 82 -8.36 -12.69 8.62
C ALA A 82 -7.28 -13.48 7.86
N GLN A 83 -6.32 -12.79 7.24
CA GLN A 83 -5.29 -13.40 6.38
C GLN A 83 -4.11 -13.98 7.15
N TYR A 84 -3.98 -13.76 8.47
CA TYR A 84 -2.95 -14.44 9.27
C TYR A 84 -3.01 -15.97 9.11
N ALA A 85 -4.22 -16.52 8.93
CA ALA A 85 -4.47 -17.95 8.78
C ALA A 85 -4.48 -18.43 7.32
N TYR A 86 -4.41 -17.51 6.34
CA TYR A 86 -4.39 -17.88 4.92
C TYR A 86 -3.19 -18.78 4.63
N ILE A 87 -3.42 -19.86 3.89
CA ILE A 87 -2.40 -20.76 3.36
C ILE A 87 -2.99 -21.61 2.25
N GLU A 88 -2.39 -21.54 1.07
CA GLU A 88 -2.78 -22.25 -0.14
C GLU A 88 -1.57 -22.40 -1.06
N ASP A 89 -1.52 -23.45 -1.87
CA ASP A 89 -0.67 -23.45 -3.06
C ASP A 89 -1.54 -23.07 -4.24
N ILE A 90 -1.28 -21.88 -4.80
CA ILE A 90 -2.07 -21.28 -5.87
C ILE A 90 -1.58 -21.71 -7.26
N GLY A 91 -0.59 -22.60 -7.34
CA GLY A 91 -0.09 -23.14 -8.61
C GLY A 91 0.78 -22.18 -9.42
N ASP A 92 1.37 -21.18 -8.76
CA ASP A 92 2.25 -20.17 -9.39
C ASP A 92 3.74 -20.54 -9.34
N GLY A 93 4.06 -21.76 -8.88
CA GLY A 93 5.44 -22.27 -8.78
C GLY A 93 6.19 -21.78 -7.52
N ARG A 94 5.52 -21.16 -6.55
CA ARG A 94 6.13 -20.73 -5.27
C ARG A 94 5.87 -21.69 -4.11
N GLY A 95 5.12 -22.76 -4.36
CA GLY A 95 4.63 -23.71 -3.34
C GLY A 95 3.52 -23.08 -2.50
N TYR A 96 3.49 -23.39 -1.19
CA TYR A 96 2.54 -22.74 -0.31
C TYR A 96 2.80 -21.23 -0.21
N THR A 97 1.76 -20.44 -0.44
CA THR A 97 1.63 -19.00 -0.19
C THR A 97 0.74 -18.81 1.04
N ALA A 98 1.19 -18.03 2.03
CA ALA A 98 0.50 -17.96 3.32
C ALA A 98 0.65 -16.61 4.05
N GLY A 99 -0.27 -16.32 4.95
CA GLY A 99 -0.20 -15.16 5.84
C GLY A 99 -0.50 -13.82 5.17
N LEU A 100 -0.24 -12.73 5.91
CA LEU A 100 -0.66 -11.37 5.56
C LEU A 100 -0.26 -10.85 4.19
N ILE A 101 0.87 -11.32 3.66
CA ILE A 101 1.49 -10.80 2.43
C ILE A 101 1.93 -11.92 1.49
N GLY A 102 1.42 -13.14 1.70
CA GLY A 102 1.77 -14.29 0.86
C GLY A 102 3.24 -14.76 1.01
N PHE A 103 3.69 -15.00 2.24
CA PHE A 103 4.96 -15.69 2.49
C PHE A 103 4.96 -17.04 1.78
N CYS A 104 6.02 -17.35 1.03
CA CYS A 104 6.09 -18.54 0.19
C CYS A 104 7.11 -19.57 0.70
N SER A 105 6.76 -20.86 0.63
CA SER A 105 7.71 -21.94 0.97
C SER A 105 8.90 -21.99 0.02
N GLY A 106 8.71 -21.59 -1.24
CA GLY A 106 9.73 -21.63 -2.29
C GLY A 106 10.66 -20.41 -2.36
N THR A 107 10.33 -19.28 -1.71
CA THR A 107 11.11 -18.02 -1.81
C THR A 107 11.90 -17.70 -0.54
N GLY A 108 11.75 -18.53 0.51
CA GLY A 108 12.54 -18.50 1.74
C GLY A 108 12.10 -17.49 2.79
N ASP A 109 11.14 -16.61 2.49
CA ASP A 109 10.50 -15.73 3.48
C ASP A 109 9.64 -16.51 4.49
N MET A 110 8.87 -17.53 4.06
CA MET A 110 8.12 -18.40 4.95
C MET A 110 9.04 -19.16 5.90
N LEU A 111 10.17 -19.67 5.40
CA LEU A 111 11.18 -20.32 6.24
C LEU A 111 11.70 -19.35 7.33
N ARG A 112 12.07 -18.12 6.94
CA ARG A 112 12.56 -17.11 7.89
C ARG A 112 11.51 -16.73 8.93
N LEU A 113 10.24 -16.63 8.52
CA LEU A 113 9.11 -16.38 9.42
C LEU A 113 8.95 -17.50 10.44
N VAL A 114 8.94 -18.77 10.01
CA VAL A 114 8.81 -19.91 10.93
C VAL A 114 10.03 -20.02 11.85
N GLU A 115 11.23 -19.68 11.37
CA GLU A 115 12.42 -19.59 12.22
C GLU A 115 12.31 -18.46 13.25
N LEU A 116 11.78 -17.29 12.89
CA LEU A 116 11.52 -16.20 13.83
C LEU A 116 10.50 -16.61 14.89
N TYR A 117 9.39 -17.22 14.48
CA TYR A 117 8.37 -17.71 15.39
C TYR A 117 8.96 -18.75 16.35
N THR A 118 9.74 -19.70 15.84
CA THR A 118 10.39 -20.75 16.65
C THR A 118 11.44 -20.21 17.61
N ARG A 119 12.15 -19.12 17.26
CA ARG A 119 13.05 -18.47 18.22
C ARG A 119 12.30 -17.83 19.39
N ARG A 120 11.09 -17.31 19.15
CA ARG A 120 10.26 -16.66 20.18
C ARG A 120 9.49 -17.68 21.00
N GLU A 121 9.08 -18.77 20.36
CA GLU A 121 8.29 -19.83 20.96
C GLU A 121 8.78 -21.21 20.48
N PRO A 122 9.78 -21.81 21.13
CA PRO A 122 10.43 -23.03 20.64
C PRO A 122 9.52 -24.25 20.49
N GLY A 123 8.44 -24.32 21.27
CA GLY A 123 7.47 -25.44 21.25
C GLY A 123 6.29 -25.27 20.29
N ASN A 124 6.32 -24.25 19.42
CA ASN A 124 5.20 -23.94 18.54
C ASN A 124 4.92 -25.06 17.51
N PRO A 125 3.67 -25.17 16.98
CA PRO A 125 3.29 -26.26 16.09
C PRO A 125 3.96 -26.24 14.70
N LEU A 126 4.65 -25.15 14.33
CA LEU A 126 5.35 -25.02 13.05
C LEU A 126 6.83 -25.44 13.14
N ALA A 127 7.41 -25.52 14.35
CA ALA A 127 8.83 -25.82 14.56
C ALA A 127 9.27 -27.15 13.92
N ALA A 128 8.41 -28.18 13.99
CA ALA A 128 8.68 -29.50 13.42
C ALA A 128 8.82 -29.49 11.88
N TYR A 129 8.31 -28.46 11.21
CA TYR A 129 8.36 -28.33 9.75
C TYR A 129 9.62 -27.62 9.25
N LEU A 130 10.43 -27.01 10.12
CA LEU A 130 11.66 -26.30 9.72
C LEU A 130 12.62 -27.15 8.87
N PRO A 131 12.90 -28.43 9.17
CA PRO A 131 13.75 -29.26 8.31
C PRO A 131 13.18 -29.47 6.91
N ALA A 132 11.85 -29.55 6.76
CA ALA A 132 11.19 -29.69 5.46
C ALA A 132 11.21 -28.37 4.70
N LEU A 133 10.86 -27.25 5.36
CA LEU A 133 10.92 -25.90 4.78
C LEU A 133 12.32 -25.58 4.23
N ARG A 134 13.40 -25.94 4.94
CA ARG A 134 14.78 -25.77 4.44
C ARG A 134 15.07 -26.57 3.17
N LYS A 135 14.48 -27.77 3.03
CA LYS A 135 14.71 -28.65 1.88
C LYS A 135 13.92 -28.23 0.64
N VAL A 136 12.73 -27.67 0.83
CA VAL A 136 11.86 -27.26 -0.29
C VAL A 136 12.09 -25.81 -0.74
N ASN A 137 12.77 -25.01 0.08
CA ASN A 137 13.12 -23.64 -0.29
C ASN A 137 13.87 -23.60 -1.65
N GLY A 138 13.44 -22.71 -2.54
CA GLY A 138 13.88 -22.66 -3.94
C GLY A 138 13.07 -23.54 -4.91
N THR A 139 12.03 -24.23 -4.43
CA THR A 139 11.13 -25.08 -5.24
C THR A 139 9.67 -24.89 -4.83
N ASP A 140 8.73 -25.42 -5.61
CA ASP A 140 7.30 -25.51 -5.28
C ASP A 140 6.93 -26.79 -4.53
N ALA A 141 7.91 -27.60 -4.09
CA ALA A 141 7.64 -28.92 -3.54
C ALA A 141 6.99 -28.88 -2.14
N HIS A 142 6.07 -29.82 -1.89
CA HIS A 142 5.41 -30.00 -0.58
C HIS A 142 5.99 -31.15 0.27
N LYS A 143 7.14 -31.70 -0.13
CA LYS A 143 7.72 -32.88 0.51
C LYS A 143 8.06 -32.61 1.98
N GLY A 144 7.42 -33.34 2.89
CA GLY A 144 7.61 -33.18 4.34
C GLY A 144 6.75 -32.09 4.98
N LEU A 145 5.85 -31.44 4.22
CA LEU A 145 4.90 -30.44 4.71
C LEU A 145 3.48 -31.00 4.91
N SER A 146 3.34 -32.32 5.05
CA SER A 146 2.05 -32.93 5.32
C SER A 146 1.47 -32.42 6.65
N GLY A 147 0.23 -31.91 6.62
CA GLY A 147 -0.42 -31.29 7.77
C GLY A 147 0.00 -29.83 8.05
N PHE A 148 0.98 -29.28 7.31
CA PHE A 148 1.46 -27.92 7.51
C PHE A 148 0.35 -26.86 7.38
N PRO A 149 -0.58 -26.91 6.40
CA PRO A 149 -1.70 -25.98 6.34
C PRO A 149 -2.60 -25.99 7.59
N LYS A 150 -2.80 -27.16 8.21
CA LYS A 150 -3.57 -27.26 9.46
C LYS A 150 -2.80 -26.64 10.62
N ALA A 151 -1.51 -26.95 10.73
CA ALA A 151 -0.64 -26.39 11.77
C ALA A 151 -0.52 -24.86 11.64
N TRP A 152 -0.46 -24.33 10.42
CA TRP A 152 -0.44 -22.89 10.12
C TRP A 152 -1.69 -22.19 10.63
N ARG A 153 -2.87 -22.71 10.28
CA ARG A 153 -4.15 -22.15 10.75
C ARG A 153 -4.28 -22.20 12.27
N ALA A 154 -3.79 -23.26 12.91
CA ALA A 154 -3.74 -23.34 14.37
C ALA A 154 -2.78 -22.29 14.96
N ALA A 155 -1.58 -22.14 14.38
CA ALA A 155 -0.61 -21.14 14.81
C ALA A 155 -1.13 -19.70 14.63
N ALA A 156 -1.98 -19.43 13.63
CA ALA A 156 -2.56 -18.10 13.40
C ALA A 156 -3.45 -17.59 14.55
N ALA A 157 -3.93 -18.49 15.42
CA ALA A 157 -4.61 -18.12 16.67
C ALA A 157 -3.63 -17.56 17.73
N ASP A 158 -2.34 -17.86 17.60
CA ASP A 158 -1.30 -17.41 18.52
C ASP A 158 -0.90 -15.94 18.26
N PRO A 159 -0.99 -15.04 19.27
CA PRO A 159 -0.52 -13.67 19.12
C PRO A 159 0.98 -13.56 18.80
N VAL A 160 1.83 -14.51 19.23
CA VAL A 160 3.26 -14.52 18.93
C VAL A 160 3.52 -14.80 17.46
N PHE A 161 2.74 -15.72 16.85
CA PHE A 161 2.84 -15.98 15.42
C PHE A 161 2.34 -14.80 14.59
N ARG A 162 1.20 -14.19 14.97
CA ARG A 162 0.71 -12.96 14.32
C ARG A 162 1.76 -11.84 14.39
N ARG A 163 2.39 -11.65 15.54
CA ARG A 163 3.47 -10.68 15.70
C ARG A 163 4.70 -11.02 14.86
N ALA A 164 5.05 -12.30 14.70
CA ALA A 164 6.13 -12.71 13.81
C ALA A 164 5.81 -12.38 12.34
N GLN A 165 4.57 -12.57 11.90
CA GLN A 165 4.13 -12.15 10.56
C GLN A 165 4.21 -10.63 10.37
N ASP A 166 3.73 -9.85 11.35
CA ASP A 166 3.82 -8.38 11.32
C ASP A 166 5.27 -7.90 11.20
N ASP A 167 6.17 -8.49 12.00
CA ASP A 167 7.57 -8.08 12.03
C ASP A 167 8.32 -8.47 10.75
N GLU A 168 8.03 -9.62 10.13
CA GLU A 168 8.64 -10.00 8.84
C GLU A 168 8.09 -9.16 7.68
N ARG A 169 6.78 -8.86 7.66
CA ARG A 169 6.20 -7.86 6.74
C ARG A 169 6.93 -6.53 6.86
N ASP A 170 7.11 -6.06 8.09
CA ASP A 170 7.75 -4.78 8.36
C ASP A 170 9.23 -4.76 8.00
N ARG A 171 9.95 -5.84 8.27
CA ARG A 171 11.39 -5.95 8.01
C ARG A 171 11.71 -6.00 6.53
N VAL A 172 10.95 -6.78 5.75
CA VAL A 172 11.28 -7.09 4.34
C VAL A 172 10.56 -6.18 3.36
N TYR A 173 9.33 -5.76 3.66
CA TYR A 173 8.47 -5.09 2.68
C TYR A 173 8.20 -3.64 3.08
N PHE A 174 7.44 -3.45 4.17
CA PHE A 174 6.93 -2.14 4.56
C PHE A 174 8.05 -1.17 4.95
N GLY A 175 8.94 -1.57 5.85
CA GLY A 175 10.03 -0.72 6.31
C GLY A 175 10.96 -0.28 5.18
N PRO A 176 11.50 -1.19 4.34
CA PRO A 176 12.31 -0.83 3.18
C PRO A 176 11.58 0.08 2.18
N ALA A 177 10.32 -0.22 1.84
CA ALA A 177 9.53 0.57 0.90
C ALA A 177 9.31 2.00 1.39
N VAL A 178 8.87 2.16 2.64
CA VAL A 178 8.63 3.48 3.25
C VAL A 178 9.93 4.27 3.39
N ARG A 179 11.03 3.63 3.82
CA ARG A 179 12.35 4.30 3.89
C ARG A 179 12.82 4.78 2.52
N GLN A 180 12.67 3.95 1.48
CA GLN A 180 13.06 4.33 0.11
C GLN A 180 12.18 5.47 -0.42
N ALA A 181 10.88 5.41 -0.17
CA ALA A 181 9.94 6.46 -0.56
C ALA A 181 10.22 7.80 0.13
N ARG A 182 10.52 7.79 1.42
CA ARG A 182 10.99 8.98 2.16
C ARG A 182 12.29 9.53 1.57
N ALA A 183 13.26 8.67 1.24
CA ALA A 183 14.51 9.09 0.61
C ALA A 183 14.30 9.70 -0.78
N ASP A 184 13.24 9.30 -1.48
CA ASP A 184 12.81 9.90 -2.74
C ASP A 184 11.93 11.15 -2.56
N GLY A 185 11.61 11.52 -1.32
CA GLY A 185 10.86 12.73 -0.97
C GLY A 185 9.35 12.62 -1.16
N MET A 186 8.80 11.41 -1.10
CA MET A 186 7.38 11.16 -1.35
C MET A 186 6.51 11.18 -0.09
N ARG A 187 5.28 11.64 -0.25
CA ARG A 187 4.20 11.64 0.75
C ARG A 187 3.57 10.25 0.87
N ALA A 188 2.54 10.12 1.73
CA ALA A 188 1.98 8.84 2.10
C ALA A 188 1.47 8.01 0.91
N LEU A 189 0.87 8.62 -0.12
CA LEU A 189 0.45 7.89 -1.33
C LEU A 189 1.65 7.27 -2.05
N GLY A 190 2.76 8.00 -2.22
CA GLY A 190 3.95 7.46 -2.86
C GLY A 190 4.62 6.35 -2.03
N GLN A 191 4.56 6.46 -0.71
CA GLN A 191 4.99 5.40 0.21
C GLN A 191 4.13 4.15 0.06
N PHE A 192 2.81 4.30 -0.03
CA PHE A 192 1.89 3.18 -0.28
C PHE A 192 2.14 2.53 -1.65
N VAL A 193 2.30 3.33 -2.70
CA VAL A 193 2.63 2.83 -4.05
C VAL A 193 3.91 2.00 -4.06
N TYR A 194 4.93 2.41 -3.30
CA TYR A 194 6.16 1.63 -3.14
C TYR A 194 5.94 0.35 -2.32
N TYR A 195 5.17 0.43 -1.23
CA TYR A 195 4.87 -0.72 -0.39
C TYR A 195 4.10 -1.80 -1.17
N ASP A 196 3.05 -1.41 -1.89
CA ASP A 196 2.23 -2.29 -2.70
C ASP A 196 3.05 -2.96 -3.83
N ALA A 197 3.96 -2.20 -4.45
CA ALA A 197 4.91 -2.76 -5.42
C ALA A 197 5.90 -3.73 -4.77
N MET A 198 6.39 -3.45 -3.57
CA MET A 198 7.30 -4.33 -2.84
C MET A 198 6.63 -5.65 -2.46
N VAL A 199 5.34 -5.61 -2.07
CA VAL A 199 4.55 -6.82 -1.76
C VAL A 199 4.43 -7.71 -2.99
N MET A 200 3.99 -7.16 -4.13
CA MET A 200 3.73 -7.95 -5.34
C MET A 200 5.02 -8.39 -6.06
N HIS A 201 6.01 -7.52 -6.15
CA HIS A 201 7.21 -7.75 -6.97
C HIS A 201 8.45 -8.16 -6.18
N GLY A 202 8.37 -8.11 -4.85
CA GLY A 202 9.48 -8.39 -3.95
C GLY A 202 10.62 -7.36 -4.03
N PRO A 203 11.57 -7.45 -3.08
CA PRO A 203 12.83 -6.72 -3.18
C PRO A 203 13.71 -7.30 -4.29
N GLY A 204 14.59 -6.49 -4.86
CA GLY A 204 15.53 -6.94 -5.89
C GLY A 204 15.85 -5.85 -6.89
N ALA A 205 16.77 -6.16 -7.81
CA ALA A 205 17.19 -5.27 -8.89
C ALA A 205 16.82 -5.77 -10.28
N ASP A 206 16.21 -6.96 -10.39
CA ASP A 206 15.73 -7.50 -11.65
C ASP A 206 14.64 -6.59 -12.24
N PRO A 207 14.44 -6.60 -13.58
CA PRO A 207 13.56 -5.63 -14.24
C PRO A 207 12.13 -5.58 -13.68
N ALA A 208 11.60 -6.74 -13.26
CA ALA A 208 10.26 -6.86 -12.69
C ALA A 208 10.21 -6.72 -11.16
N SER A 209 11.35 -6.73 -10.45
CA SER A 209 11.39 -6.47 -9.01
C SER A 209 11.21 -4.99 -8.69
N PHE A 210 10.89 -4.67 -7.42
CA PHE A 210 10.72 -3.28 -6.97
C PHE A 210 11.86 -2.34 -7.39
N GLY A 211 13.12 -2.74 -7.23
CA GLY A 211 14.27 -1.90 -7.58
C GLY A 211 14.40 -1.65 -9.08
N GLY A 212 14.07 -2.62 -9.93
CA GLY A 212 14.04 -2.47 -11.38
C GLY A 212 12.92 -1.56 -11.87
N ILE A 213 11.72 -1.69 -11.27
CA ILE A 213 10.58 -0.81 -11.53
C ILE A 213 10.93 0.63 -11.15
N ARG A 214 11.49 0.84 -9.95
CA ARG A 214 11.96 2.15 -9.49
C ARG A 214 13.01 2.73 -10.43
N GLN A 215 14.00 1.93 -10.83
CA GLN A 215 15.04 2.37 -11.77
C GLN A 215 14.41 2.83 -13.09
N THR A 216 13.45 2.09 -13.62
CA THR A 216 12.72 2.43 -14.84
C THR A 216 11.96 3.75 -14.70
N ALA A 217 11.29 3.97 -13.57
CA ALA A 217 10.60 5.23 -13.27
C ALA A 217 11.56 6.42 -13.22
N THR A 218 12.70 6.27 -12.54
CA THR A 218 13.70 7.35 -12.37
C THR A 218 14.41 7.75 -13.68
N LYS A 219 14.39 6.89 -14.70
CA LYS A 219 14.85 7.24 -16.06
C LYS A 219 13.87 8.17 -16.78
N LYS A 220 12.59 8.15 -16.41
CA LYS A 220 11.52 8.94 -17.05
C LYS A 220 11.20 10.23 -16.30
N ALA A 221 11.25 10.22 -14.98
CA ALA A 221 10.93 11.38 -14.14
C ALA A 221 11.88 11.45 -12.94
N ARG A 222 12.25 12.68 -12.55
CA ARG A 222 13.03 12.91 -11.32
C ARG A 222 12.16 12.70 -10.10
N THR A 223 12.73 12.16 -9.03
CA THR A 223 12.05 12.08 -7.73
C THR A 223 11.94 13.46 -7.09
N PRO A 224 10.97 13.69 -6.18
CA PRO A 224 10.88 14.92 -5.41
C PRO A 224 12.17 15.33 -4.70
N ALA A 225 12.89 14.38 -4.10
CA ALA A 225 14.20 14.63 -3.47
C ALA A 225 15.27 15.14 -4.44
N ARG A 226 15.05 15.01 -5.76
CA ARG A 226 15.91 15.53 -6.83
C ARG A 226 15.27 16.69 -7.59
N GLY A 227 14.29 17.37 -6.99
CA GLY A 227 13.58 18.52 -7.54
C GLY A 227 12.55 18.17 -8.62
N GLY A 228 12.09 16.92 -8.69
CA GLY A 228 11.00 16.52 -9.57
C GLY A 228 9.61 16.78 -8.97
N ASP A 229 8.59 16.81 -9.83
CA ASP A 229 7.20 16.83 -9.41
C ASP A 229 6.76 15.42 -8.95
N GLU A 230 6.12 15.33 -7.78
CA GLU A 230 5.72 14.04 -7.20
C GLU A 230 4.67 13.34 -8.06
N VAL A 231 3.70 14.08 -8.61
CA VAL A 231 2.64 13.50 -9.45
C VAL A 231 3.22 12.95 -10.75
N ALA A 232 4.14 13.67 -11.39
CA ALA A 232 4.85 13.21 -12.57
C ALA A 232 5.69 11.95 -12.28
N TYR A 233 6.39 11.93 -11.13
CA TYR A 233 7.16 10.77 -10.72
C TYR A 233 6.28 9.54 -10.45
N LEU A 234 5.19 9.71 -9.71
CA LEU A 234 4.25 8.61 -9.41
C LEU A 234 3.58 8.08 -10.68
N ASN A 235 3.21 8.92 -11.64
CA ASN A 235 2.72 8.45 -12.94
C ASN A 235 3.76 7.60 -13.67
N ALA A 236 5.02 8.05 -13.71
CA ALA A 236 6.10 7.30 -14.33
C ALA A 236 6.35 5.95 -13.62
N PHE A 237 6.24 5.91 -12.29
CA PHE A 237 6.36 4.69 -11.50
C PHE A 237 5.20 3.73 -11.76
N LEU A 238 3.95 4.21 -11.71
CA LEU A 238 2.77 3.39 -11.97
C LEU A 238 2.71 2.88 -13.42
N ASP A 239 3.26 3.62 -14.39
CA ASP A 239 3.47 3.14 -15.77
C ASP A 239 4.48 1.99 -15.80
N ALA A 240 5.63 2.15 -15.16
CA ALA A 240 6.67 1.12 -15.11
C ALA A 240 6.18 -0.14 -14.41
N ARG A 241 5.46 0.02 -13.28
CA ARG A 241 4.87 -1.08 -12.54
C ARG A 241 3.83 -1.83 -13.38
N LYS A 242 2.92 -1.10 -14.03
CA LYS A 242 1.92 -1.72 -14.91
C LYS A 242 2.57 -2.52 -16.04
N ALA A 243 3.70 -2.07 -16.57
CA ALA A 243 4.46 -2.82 -17.56
C ALA A 243 5.06 -4.12 -16.96
N ALA A 244 5.63 -4.06 -15.76
CA ALA A 244 6.16 -5.23 -15.05
C ALA A 244 5.06 -6.25 -14.69
N MET A 245 3.89 -5.80 -14.22
CA MET A 245 2.75 -6.69 -13.96
C MET A 245 2.35 -7.50 -15.19
N LYS A 246 2.37 -6.87 -16.38
CA LYS A 246 2.01 -7.53 -17.65
C LYS A 246 3.03 -8.54 -18.17
N THR A 247 4.22 -8.63 -17.58
CA THR A 247 5.18 -9.68 -17.95
C THR A 247 4.91 -11.02 -17.27
N GLU A 248 4.02 -11.04 -16.27
CA GLU A 248 3.63 -12.24 -15.53
C GLU A 248 2.13 -12.48 -15.73
N GLU A 249 1.74 -13.63 -16.29
CA GLU A 249 0.33 -13.92 -16.62
C GLU A 249 -0.59 -13.83 -15.40
N ALA A 250 -0.10 -14.32 -14.25
CA ALA A 250 -0.78 -14.26 -12.95
C ALA A 250 -1.07 -12.83 -12.47
N HIS A 251 -0.38 -11.82 -13.00
CA HIS A 251 -0.49 -10.41 -12.59
C HIS A 251 -1.05 -9.51 -13.72
N SER A 252 -1.68 -10.10 -14.74
CA SER A 252 -2.15 -9.34 -15.91
C SER A 252 -3.29 -8.35 -15.64
N ASP A 253 -4.07 -8.55 -14.57
CA ASP A 253 -5.03 -7.56 -14.08
C ASP A 253 -4.31 -6.44 -13.32
N THR A 254 -4.47 -5.20 -13.80
CA THR A 254 -3.79 -4.03 -13.25
C THR A 254 -4.72 -3.07 -12.51
N SER A 255 -5.89 -3.55 -12.05
CA SER A 255 -6.90 -2.73 -11.36
C SER A 255 -6.40 -2.09 -10.06
N ARG A 256 -5.56 -2.78 -9.27
CA ARG A 256 -4.87 -2.18 -8.10
C ARG A 256 -4.06 -0.92 -8.44
N VAL A 257 -3.59 -0.81 -9.68
CA VAL A 257 -2.98 0.42 -10.19
C VAL A 257 -4.04 1.35 -10.79
N ASP A 258 -4.86 0.86 -11.72
CA ASP A 258 -5.69 1.70 -12.59
C ASP A 258 -6.92 2.30 -11.89
N THR A 259 -7.57 1.52 -11.04
CA THR A 259 -8.84 1.83 -10.38
C THR A 259 -8.70 2.03 -8.87
N GLU A 260 -7.47 2.06 -8.35
CA GLU A 260 -7.12 2.41 -6.97
C GLU A 260 -6.01 3.48 -6.94
N GLN A 261 -4.74 3.12 -7.11
CA GLN A 261 -3.62 4.06 -6.91
C GLN A 261 -3.67 5.27 -7.85
N ARG A 262 -4.01 5.06 -9.13
CA ARG A 262 -4.22 6.16 -10.07
C ARG A 262 -5.45 6.99 -9.75
N VAL A 263 -6.48 6.43 -9.11
CA VAL A 263 -7.64 7.20 -8.65
C VAL A 263 -7.21 8.16 -7.55
N PHE A 264 -6.47 7.67 -6.54
CA PHE A 264 -5.97 8.53 -5.46
C PHE A 264 -5.05 9.62 -5.97
N LEU A 265 -4.16 9.28 -6.92
CA LEU A 265 -3.26 10.24 -7.55
C LEU A 265 -4.02 11.31 -8.35
N ARG A 266 -5.00 10.92 -9.17
CA ARG A 266 -5.83 11.87 -9.94
C ARG A 266 -6.65 12.79 -9.05
N ASN A 267 -7.05 12.32 -7.87
CA ASN A 267 -7.77 13.12 -6.90
C ASN A 267 -6.85 14.08 -6.12
N GLY A 268 -5.53 14.05 -6.36
CA GLY A 268 -4.56 14.86 -5.63
C GLY A 268 -4.37 14.43 -4.18
N ASN A 269 -4.85 13.24 -3.79
CA ASN A 269 -4.78 12.74 -2.43
C ASN A 269 -3.40 12.13 -2.13
N LEU A 270 -2.37 12.98 -2.16
CA LEU A 270 -0.98 12.59 -1.95
C LEU A 270 -0.68 12.16 -0.50
N ASP A 271 -1.52 12.58 0.46
CA ASP A 271 -1.42 12.16 1.86
C ASP A 271 -2.23 10.91 2.18
N LEU A 272 -2.95 10.32 1.22
CA LEU A 272 -3.75 9.11 1.42
C LEU A 272 -4.78 9.28 2.56
N ASP A 273 -5.42 10.45 2.62
CA ASP A 273 -6.44 10.79 3.62
C ASP A 273 -7.80 10.17 3.27
N PRO A 274 -8.51 9.57 4.24
CA PRO A 274 -9.91 9.23 4.03
C PRO A 274 -10.80 10.46 3.80
N PRO A 275 -11.99 10.30 3.17
CA PRO A 275 -12.53 9.04 2.69
C PRO A 275 -11.84 8.54 1.42
N LEU A 276 -11.51 7.24 1.39
CA LEU A 276 -10.97 6.56 0.22
C LEU A 276 -12.06 5.71 -0.42
N THR A 277 -12.17 5.76 -1.74
CA THR A 277 -13.06 4.89 -2.53
C THR A 277 -12.30 4.41 -3.76
N TRP A 278 -12.31 3.12 -4.02
CA TRP A 278 -11.61 2.51 -5.15
C TRP A 278 -12.29 1.23 -5.63
N LYS A 279 -11.73 0.62 -6.67
CA LYS A 279 -12.10 -0.71 -7.12
C LYS A 279 -10.87 -1.56 -7.40
N VAL A 280 -10.95 -2.84 -7.06
CA VAL A 280 -10.00 -3.88 -7.51
C VAL A 280 -10.81 -5.07 -8.03
N TYR A 281 -10.42 -5.64 -9.16
CA TYR A 281 -11.15 -6.71 -9.86
C TYR A 281 -12.62 -6.39 -10.22
N GLY A 282 -12.99 -5.11 -10.17
CA GLY A 282 -14.36 -4.62 -10.38
C GLY A 282 -15.17 -4.40 -9.09
N ASP A 283 -14.71 -4.94 -7.97
CA ASP A 283 -15.38 -4.84 -6.67
C ASP A 283 -15.11 -3.47 -6.02
N PRO A 284 -16.16 -2.77 -5.52
CA PRO A 284 -15.99 -1.48 -4.87
C PRO A 284 -15.61 -1.61 -3.40
N TYR A 285 -14.67 -0.77 -2.97
CA TYR A 285 -14.23 -0.66 -1.57
C TYR A 285 -14.29 0.79 -1.10
N ARG A 286 -14.42 0.97 0.22
CA ARG A 286 -14.44 2.29 0.86
C ARG A 286 -13.85 2.24 2.26
N ILE A 287 -13.01 3.22 2.57
CA ILE A 287 -12.60 3.55 3.94
C ILE A 287 -13.20 4.92 4.28
N GLY A 288 -13.93 4.99 5.40
CA GLY A 288 -14.51 6.23 5.93
C GLY A 288 -13.46 7.15 6.57
N GLY A 289 -13.83 8.40 6.80
CA GLY A 289 -13.02 9.33 7.61
C GLY A 289 -13.61 9.54 8.99
#